data_AF-B1KG17-F1
#
_entry.id   AF-B1KG17-F1
#
_cell.length_a   1.000
_cell.length_b   1.000
_cell.length_c   1.000
_cell.angle_alpha   90.00
_cell.angle_beta   90.00
_cell.angle_gamma   90.00
#
_symmetry.space_group_name_H-M   'P 1'
#
loop_
_entity.id
_entity.type
_entity.pdbx_description
1 polymer ?
#
loop_
_entity_poly.entity_id
_entity_poly.type
_entity_poly.pdbx_seq_one_letter_code
_entity_poly.pdbx_strand_id
1 'polypeptide(L)'
;MSKLIKKVAIATLVTTGALSAAFTAYAGKQDKWILEYVYMSGSTVVGEQVINQCTGSVFNSGQVTSNKVLVASEPCSYDDSNNR
;
A
#
# COMPACT_ATOMS: atom_id res chain seq x y z
N MET A 1 18.52 49.17 5.18
CA MET A 1 19.30 47.94 5.45
C MET A 1 18.80 47.34 6.75
N SER A 2 18.40 46.09 6.91
CA SER A 2 18.14 44.98 6.00
C SER A 2 17.22 44.03 6.77
N LYS A 3 16.05 43.72 6.21
CA LYS A 3 15.20 42.60 6.65
C LYS A 3 15.94 41.32 6.27
N LEU A 4 16.65 40.68 7.19
CA LEU A 4 17.18 39.33 7.04
C LEU A 4 17.84 38.97 8.36
N ILE A 5 17.70 37.73 8.79
CA ILE A 5 18.33 37.07 9.94
C ILE A 5 17.39 36.95 11.16
N LYS A 6 17.10 35.68 11.49
CA LYS A 6 16.38 35.12 12.65
C LYS A 6 14.86 34.90 12.49
N LYS A 7 14.43 34.48 11.30
CA LYS A 7 13.28 33.55 11.13
C LYS A 7 13.79 32.12 10.93
N VAL A 8 14.55 31.56 11.87
CA VAL A 8 14.91 30.13 11.85
C VAL A 8 15.13 29.67 13.29
N ALA A 9 14.05 29.55 14.06
CA ALA A 9 14.14 29.01 15.42
C ALA A 9 12.83 28.39 15.92
N ILE A 10 11.95 27.89 15.03
CA ILE A 10 10.75 27.15 15.44
C ILE A 10 10.37 26.17 14.31
N ALA A 11 11.18 25.14 14.06
CA ALA A 11 10.83 24.12 13.06
C ALA A 11 11.45 22.74 13.34
N THR A 12 11.82 22.44 14.59
CA THR A 12 12.46 21.15 14.95
C THR A 12 11.72 20.38 16.05
N LEU A 13 10.48 20.75 16.37
CA LEU A 13 9.64 20.03 17.35
C LEU A 13 8.52 19.16 16.74
N VAL A 14 8.54 18.86 15.42
CA VAL A 14 7.45 18.11 14.75
C VAL A 14 7.96 16.91 13.95
N THR A 15 9.00 16.22 14.42
CA THR A 15 9.48 14.99 13.75
C THR A 15 9.55 13.75 14.64
N THR A 16 9.20 13.85 15.93
CA THR A 16 9.17 12.71 16.86
C THR A 16 7.78 12.10 17.08
N GLY A 17 6.75 12.56 16.36
CA GLY A 17 5.35 12.22 16.63
C GLY A 17 4.72 11.07 15.82
N ALA A 18 5.45 10.36 14.96
CA ALA A 18 4.81 9.36 14.10
C ALA A 18 5.70 8.15 13.79
N LEU A 19 6.38 7.60 14.80
CA LEU A 19 6.62 6.15 14.82
C LEU A 19 5.35 5.51 15.37
N SER A 20 4.29 5.59 14.57
CA SER A 20 3.11 4.74 14.70
C SER A 20 3.59 3.32 14.46
N ALA A 21 4.02 2.65 15.52
CA ALA A 21 4.12 1.21 15.58
C ALA A 21 2.70 0.64 15.43
N ALA A 22 2.18 0.69 14.21
CA ALA A 22 0.96 0.01 13.82
C ALA A 22 1.32 -1.46 13.58
N PHE A 23 1.68 -2.16 14.66
CA PHE A 23 1.54 -3.60 14.69
C PHE A 23 0.07 -3.88 14.98
N THR A 24 -0.79 -3.68 13.99
CA THR A 24 -2.08 -4.33 14.02
C THR A 24 -1.80 -5.81 13.87
N ALA A 25 -1.83 -6.52 15.00
CA ALA A 25 -1.93 -7.96 15.01
C ALA A 25 -3.04 -8.33 14.02
N TYR A 26 -2.67 -8.97 12.92
CA TYR A 26 -3.54 -9.30 11.79
C TYR A 26 -4.43 -10.50 12.17
N ALA A 27 -5.12 -10.41 13.31
CA ALA A 27 -6.13 -11.33 13.76
C ALA A 27 -7.41 -11.07 12.95
N GLY A 28 -7.51 -11.76 11.82
CA GLY A 28 -8.59 -11.64 10.85
C GLY A 28 -8.10 -11.99 9.45
N LYS A 29 -7.51 -13.18 9.27
CA LYS A 29 -7.09 -13.69 7.95
C LYS A 29 -8.24 -14.25 7.12
N GLN A 30 -9.49 -14.11 7.57
CA GLN A 30 -10.65 -14.74 6.92
C GLN A 30 -11.20 -13.95 5.73
N ASP A 31 -10.90 -12.65 5.60
CA ASP A 31 -11.46 -11.77 4.55
C ASP A 31 -10.41 -11.15 3.60
N LYS A 32 -9.27 -11.80 3.43
CA LYS A 32 -8.15 -11.22 2.68
C LYS A 32 -7.93 -11.93 1.38
N TRP A 33 -7.55 -11.16 0.37
CA TRP A 33 -7.40 -11.62 -1.00
C TRP A 33 -6.09 -11.14 -1.62
N ILE A 34 -5.56 -11.95 -2.51
CA ILE A 34 -4.56 -11.55 -3.49
C ILE A 34 -5.36 -11.08 -4.71
N LEU A 35 -5.29 -9.77 -4.99
CA LEU A 35 -6.04 -9.15 -6.07
C LEU A 35 -5.09 -8.73 -7.18
N GLU A 36 -5.39 -9.14 -8.41
CA GLU A 36 -4.63 -8.77 -9.59
C GLU A 36 -5.43 -7.81 -10.47
N TYR A 37 -4.82 -6.69 -10.79
CA TYR A 37 -5.36 -5.65 -11.64
C TYR A 37 -4.48 -5.42 -12.86
N VAL A 38 -5.10 -5.10 -13.98
CA VAL A 38 -4.41 -4.55 -15.16
C VAL A 38 -4.69 -3.05 -15.28
N TYR A 39 -3.65 -2.26 -15.54
CA TYR A 39 -3.76 -0.86 -15.92
C TYR A 39 -4.04 -0.75 -17.41
N MET A 40 -5.05 0.04 -17.75
CA MET A 40 -5.52 0.23 -19.12
C MET A 40 -5.20 1.63 -19.62
N SER A 41 -4.85 1.74 -20.90
CA SER A 41 -4.81 2.98 -21.68
C SER A 41 -5.60 2.77 -22.96
N GLY A 42 -6.79 3.36 -23.03
CA GLY A 42 -7.78 2.98 -24.05
C GLY A 42 -8.14 1.49 -23.94
N SER A 43 -7.93 0.74 -25.02
CA SER A 43 -8.19 -0.71 -25.10
C SER A 43 -6.96 -1.57 -24.83
N THR A 44 -5.83 -0.97 -24.42
CA THR A 44 -4.55 -1.67 -24.29
C THR A 44 -4.12 -1.80 -22.83
N VAL A 45 -3.60 -2.96 -22.45
CA VAL A 45 -2.96 -3.18 -21.15
C VAL A 45 -1.57 -2.52 -21.16
N VAL A 46 -1.31 -1.65 -20.20
CA VAL A 46 -0.06 -0.87 -20.10
C VAL A 46 0.73 -1.13 -18.82
N GLY A 47 0.13 -1.85 -17.88
CA GLY A 47 0.76 -2.21 -16.62
C GLY A 47 -0.11 -3.15 -15.81
N GLU A 48 0.42 -3.57 -14.67
CA GLU A 48 -0.21 -4.54 -13.78
C GLU A 48 0.00 -4.11 -12.32
N GLN A 49 -0.94 -4.50 -11.47
CA GLN A 49 -0.84 -4.33 -10.03
C GLN A 49 -1.34 -5.59 -9.31
N VAL A 50 -0.51 -6.14 -8.43
CA VAL A 50 -0.88 -7.22 -7.52
C VAL A 50 -0.92 -6.65 -6.10
N ILE A 51 -2.08 -6.74 -5.46
CA ILE A 51 -2.27 -6.37 -4.05
C ILE A 51 -2.40 -7.67 -3.27
N ASN A 52 -1.36 -8.02 -2.54
CA ASN A 52 -1.39 -9.15 -1.61
C ASN A 52 -1.85 -8.64 -0.25
N GLN A 53 -3.16 -8.73 0.02
CA GLN A 53 -3.70 -8.36 1.32
C GLN A 53 -3.27 -9.34 2.42
N CYS A 54 -2.76 -10.53 2.09
CA CYS A 54 -2.27 -11.49 3.08
C CYS A 54 -0.99 -11.00 3.76
N THR A 55 -0.09 -10.40 2.98
CA THR A 55 1.22 -9.91 3.43
C THR A 55 1.26 -8.38 3.57
N GLY A 56 0.25 -7.67 3.06
CA GLY A 56 0.24 -6.21 2.96
C GLY A 56 1.15 -5.66 1.87
N SER A 57 1.66 -6.50 0.97
CA SER A 57 2.54 -6.05 -0.11
C SER A 57 1.76 -5.66 -1.36
N VAL A 58 2.24 -4.62 -2.04
CA VAL A 58 1.74 -4.19 -3.35
C VAL A 58 2.89 -4.25 -4.34
N PHE A 59 2.67 -4.94 -5.46
CA PHE A 59 3.60 -5.01 -6.58
C PHE A 59 2.97 -4.34 -7.79
N ASN A 60 3.70 -3.44 -8.44
CA ASN A 60 3.26 -2.82 -9.68
C ASN A 60 4.31 -3.07 -10.77
N SER A 61 3.85 -3.29 -12.00
CA SER A 61 4.69 -3.43 -13.18
C SER A 61 4.16 -2.53 -14.30
N GLY A 62 5.05 -2.02 -15.15
CA GLY A 62 4.70 -1.16 -16.29
C GLY A 62 4.20 0.24 -15.87
N GLN A 63 3.25 0.77 -16.63
CA GLN A 63 2.68 2.10 -16.41
C GLN A 63 1.48 2.05 -15.47
N VAL A 64 1.55 2.85 -14.41
CA VAL A 64 0.43 3.04 -13.46
C VAL A 64 -0.50 4.11 -14.01
N THR A 65 -1.77 3.75 -14.23
CA THR A 65 -2.82 4.69 -14.66
C THR A 65 -3.99 4.69 -13.68
N SER A 66 -4.89 5.67 -13.79
CA SER A 66 -6.10 5.70 -12.97
C SER A 66 -7.15 4.66 -13.41
N ASN A 67 -7.06 4.18 -14.66
CA ASN A 67 -7.97 3.18 -15.19
C ASN A 67 -7.37 1.78 -14.96
N LYS A 68 -7.94 1.03 -14.02
CA LYS A 68 -7.54 -0.34 -13.75
C LYS A 68 -8.73 -1.27 -13.64
N VAL A 69 -8.55 -2.51 -14.05
CA VAL A 69 -9.60 -3.54 -14.06
C VAL A 69 -9.11 -4.72 -13.24
N LEU A 70 -9.95 -5.26 -12.36
CA LEU A 70 -9.66 -6.49 -11.63
C LEU A 70 -9.77 -7.67 -12.60
N VAL A 71 -8.72 -8.48 -12.69
CA VAL A 71 -8.64 -9.63 -13.60
C VAL A 71 -8.56 -10.96 -12.88
N ALA A 72 -8.01 -10.99 -11.66
CA ALA A 72 -7.98 -12.18 -10.82
C ALA A 72 -8.12 -11.83 -9.33
N SER A 73 -8.69 -12.78 -8.58
CA SER A 73 -8.81 -12.70 -7.12
C SER A 73 -8.63 -14.10 -6.54
N GLU A 74 -7.63 -14.26 -5.68
CA GLU A 74 -7.38 -15.50 -4.95
C GLU A 74 -7.54 -15.24 -3.44
N PRO A 75 -8.27 -16.08 -2.69
CA PRO A 75 -8.36 -15.92 -1.26
C PRO A 75 -6.99 -16.20 -0.63
N CYS A 76 -6.62 -15.43 0.38
CA CYS A 76 -5.49 -15.80 1.22
C CYS A 76 -5.78 -17.18 1.80
N SER A 77 -4.87 -18.13 1.57
CA SER A 77 -5.03 -19.49 2.09
C SER A 77 -5.34 -19.43 3.59
N TYR A 78 -6.33 -20.20 4.03
CA TYR A 78 -6.52 -20.46 5.46
C TYR A 78 -5.23 -21.11 5.94
N ASP A 79 -4.45 -20.37 6.71
CA ASP A 79 -3.50 -21.00 7.61
C ASP A 79 -4.33 -21.64 8.72
N ASP A 80 -4.96 -22.77 8.41
CA ASP A 80 -5.65 -23.63 9.36
C ASP A 80 -4.58 -24.40 10.16
N SER A 81 -3.72 -23.66 10.86
CA SER A 81 -2.77 -24.20 11.84
C SER A 81 -3.47 -24.91 13.01
N ASN A 82 -4.81 -24.93 13.05
CA ASN A 82 -5.63 -25.70 13.98
C ASN A 82 -6.03 -27.10 13.46
N ASN A 83 -5.60 -27.50 12.25
CA ASN A 83 -5.81 -28.86 11.72
C ASN A 83 -4.48 -29.62 11.60
N ARG A 84 -3.70 -29.66 12.69
CA ARG A 84 -2.54 -30.54 12.83
C ARG A 84 -2.53 -31.23 14.19
#